data_AF-A0A377XMQ3-F1
#
_entry.id   AF-A0A377XMQ3-F1
#
_cell.length_a   1.000
_cell.length_b   1.000
_cell.length_c   1.000
_cell.angle_alpha   90.00
_cell.angle_beta   90.00
_cell.angle_gamma   90.00
#
_symmetry.space_group_name_H-M   'P 1'
#
loop_
_entity.id
_entity.type
_entity.pdbx_description
1 polymer ?
#
loop_
_entity_poly.entity_id
_entity_poly.type
_entity_poly.pdbx_seq_one_letter_code
_entity_poly.pdbx_strand_id
1 'polypeptide(L)'
;MAMVQPKSQKLRLFTTHLLLLIFIAAIMFPLLMVIAISLREGNFATGSLIPDTISWEHWRLALGFSVEHADGRVTPPPFPVLLWLWNSIKVAGITAIGIVALSTTCAYAFARMRFPGESDPAERDADFPDVPGGAVAGCPVRVV
;
A
#
# COMPACT_ATOMS: atom_id res chain seq x y z
N MET A 1 -15.31 21.19 -22.68
CA MET A 1 -16.04 22.34 -22.11
C MET A 1 -15.45 22.61 -20.73
N ALA A 2 -14.94 23.81 -20.44
CA ALA A 2 -14.31 24.10 -19.15
C ALA A 2 -15.39 24.20 -18.05
N MET A 3 -15.24 23.40 -16.99
CA MET A 3 -16.16 23.39 -15.86
C MET A 3 -16.00 24.68 -15.06
N VAL A 4 -17.01 25.57 -15.09
CA VAL A 4 -17.00 26.83 -14.34
C VAL A 4 -16.99 26.52 -12.84
N GLN A 5 -15.95 26.98 -12.16
CA GLN A 5 -15.72 26.73 -10.75
C GLN A 5 -16.55 27.70 -9.88
N PRO A 6 -17.28 27.23 -8.85
CA PRO A 6 -18.10 28.08 -7.99
C PRO A 6 -17.23 29.05 -7.15
N LYS A 7 -17.78 30.22 -6.80
CA LYS A 7 -17.05 31.25 -6.03
C LYS A 7 -16.58 30.76 -4.65
N SER A 8 -17.29 29.81 -4.02
CA SER A 8 -16.91 29.18 -2.74
C SER A 8 -15.80 28.13 -2.85
N GLN A 9 -15.35 27.81 -4.07
CA GLN A 9 -14.38 26.74 -4.28
C GLN A 9 -13.03 27.01 -3.62
N LYS A 10 -12.55 28.27 -3.63
CA LYS A 10 -11.26 28.60 -3.02
C LYS A 10 -11.24 28.29 -1.52
N LEU A 11 -12.34 28.56 -0.82
CA LEU A 11 -12.50 28.25 0.59
C LEU A 11 -12.57 26.74 0.84
N ARG A 12 -13.35 26.01 0.02
CA ARG A 12 -13.43 24.54 0.10
C ARG A 12 -12.06 23.91 -0.13
N LEU A 13 -11.34 24.35 -1.17
CA LEU A 13 -10.01 23.86 -1.49
C LEU A 13 -9.03 24.12 -0.34
N PHE A 14 -9.01 25.34 0.20
CA PHE A 14 -8.17 25.69 1.35
C PHE A 14 -8.48 24.82 2.57
N THR A 15 -9.76 24.64 2.89
CA THR A 15 -10.20 23.81 4.01
C THR A 15 -9.80 22.36 3.82
N THR A 16 -9.99 21.80 2.62
CA THR A 16 -9.55 20.43 2.29
C THR A 16 -8.04 20.28 2.42
N HIS A 17 -7.24 21.25 1.95
CA HIS A 17 -5.78 21.20 2.10
C HIS A 17 -5.35 21.26 3.57
N LEU A 18 -5.96 22.15 4.36
CA LEU A 18 -5.66 22.27 5.78
C LEU A 18 -5.98 20.96 6.52
N LEU A 19 -7.16 20.38 6.27
CA LEU A 19 -7.56 19.11 6.86
C LEU A 19 -6.66 17.95 6.42
N LEU A 20 -6.30 17.88 5.14
CA LEU A 20 -5.36 16.88 4.62
C LEU A 20 -3.98 17.03 5.26
N LEU A 21 -3.46 18.25 5.42
CA LEU A 21 -2.15 18.48 6.06
C LEU A 21 -2.16 18.03 7.52
N ILE A 22 -3.21 18.37 8.27
CA ILE A 22 -3.37 17.93 9.67
C ILE A 22 -3.46 16.41 9.75
N PHE A 23 -4.24 15.80 8.85
CA PHE A 23 -4.40 14.34 8.79
C PHE A 23 -3.08 13.65 8.44
N ILE A 24 -2.34 14.14 7.44
CA ILE A 24 -1.02 13.63 7.07
C ILE A 24 -0.05 13.77 8.25
N ALA A 25 -0.02 14.92 8.93
CA ALA A 25 0.83 15.11 10.09
C ALA A 25 0.50 14.09 11.21
N ALA A 26 -0.77 13.81 11.45
CA ALA A 26 -1.21 12.84 12.44
C ALA A 26 -0.77 11.40 12.11
N ILE A 27 -0.92 10.95 10.87
CA ILE A 27 -0.52 9.58 10.46
C ILE A 27 1.00 9.45 10.27
N MET A 28 1.71 10.53 9.92
CA MET A 28 3.16 10.53 9.74
C MET A 28 3.90 10.55 11.07
N PHE A 29 3.34 11.13 12.13
CA PHE A 29 3.97 11.22 13.45
C PHE A 29 4.53 9.87 13.98
N PRO A 30 3.76 8.75 14.01
CA PRO A 30 4.31 7.46 14.45
C PRO A 30 5.41 6.94 13.51
N LEU A 31 5.34 7.21 12.21
CA LEU A 31 6.39 6.80 11.26
C LEU A 31 7.69 7.58 11.47
N LEU A 32 7.58 8.89 11.74
CA LEU A 32 8.73 9.74 12.06
C LEU A 32 9.39 9.30 13.37
N MET A 33 8.62 8.85 14.37
CA MET A 33 9.17 8.25 15.59
C MET A 33 10.00 6.98 15.30
N VAL A 34 9.55 6.11 14.39
CA VAL A 34 10.33 4.93 13.98
C VAL A 34 11.65 5.32 13.31
N ILE A 35 11.64 6.34 12.46
CA ILE A 35 12.85 6.89 11.84
C ILE A 35 13.78 7.46 12.92
N ALA A 36 13.25 8.21 13.88
CA ALA A 36 14.04 8.77 14.98
C ALA A 36 14.71 7.69 15.83
N ILE A 37 14.02 6.58 16.12
CA ILE A 37 14.59 5.42 16.81
C ILE A 37 15.74 4.81 15.99
N SER A 38 15.58 4.69 14.66
CA SER A 38 16.64 4.13 13.80
C SER A 38 17.93 4.97 13.74
N LEU A 39 17.84 6.27 14.03
CA LEU A 39 18.95 7.23 14.02
C LEU A 39 19.49 7.52 15.43
N ARG A 40 18.90 6.94 16.47
CA ARG A 40 19.34 7.12 17.85
C ARG A 40 20.55 6.24 18.13
N GLU A 41 21.42 6.70 19.01
CA GLU A 41 22.52 5.90 19.56
C GLU A 41 21.98 4.89 20.59
N GLY A 42 22.39 3.63 20.47
CA GLY A 42 21.86 2.53 21.31
C GLY A 42 20.42 2.12 20.99
N ASN A 43 19.85 1.23 21.80
CA ASN A 43 18.54 0.61 21.54
C ASN A 43 17.47 1.11 22.52
N PHE A 44 17.05 2.36 22.36
CA PHE A 44 16.02 2.98 23.20
C PHE A 44 14.72 3.20 22.43
N ALA A 45 13.62 2.61 22.91
CA ALA A 45 12.30 2.71 22.29
C ALA A 45 11.57 4.03 22.58
N THR A 46 11.99 4.76 23.61
CA THR A 46 11.38 6.01 24.06
C THR A 46 12.40 7.14 24.02
N GLY A 47 11.98 8.32 23.56
CA GLY A 47 12.83 9.52 23.56
C GLY A 47 12.19 10.67 22.81
N SER A 48 12.95 11.76 22.69
CA SER A 48 12.62 12.93 21.86
C SER A 48 12.41 12.58 20.38
N LEU A 49 11.55 13.33 19.68
CA LEU A 49 11.31 13.14 18.23
C LEU A 49 12.58 13.39 17.40
N ILE A 50 13.40 14.35 17.83
CA ILE A 50 14.74 14.57 17.28
C ILE A 50 15.73 14.05 18.34
N PRO A 51 16.50 12.98 18.07
CA PRO A 51 17.47 12.45 19.01
C PRO A 51 18.53 13.50 19.40
N ASP A 52 18.90 13.53 20.69
CA ASP A 52 19.95 14.44 21.18
C ASP A 52 21.34 14.07 20.62
N THR A 53 21.57 12.78 20.38
CA THR A 53 22.73 12.26 19.66
C THR A 53 22.28 11.47 18.43
N ILE A 54 22.84 11.80 17.26
CA ILE A 54 22.56 11.12 15.99
C ILE A 54 23.64 10.08 15.75
N SER A 55 23.23 8.81 15.60
CA SER A 55 24.10 7.69 15.28
C SER A 55 23.71 7.06 13.93
N TRP A 56 24.73 6.70 13.15
CA TRP A 56 24.59 6.00 11.86
C TRP A 56 24.94 4.51 11.97
N GLU A 57 25.22 4.01 13.17
CA GLU A 57 25.66 2.62 13.37
C GLU A 57 24.61 1.62 12.90
N HIS A 58 23.34 1.81 13.26
CA HIS A 58 22.23 0.94 12.84
C HIS A 58 22.11 0.84 11.31
N TRP A 59 22.20 1.98 10.62
CA TRP A 59 22.14 2.03 9.16
C TRP A 59 23.38 1.43 8.51
N ARG A 60 24.58 1.66 9.06
CA ARG A 60 25.82 1.03 8.56
C ARG A 60 25.75 -0.49 8.66
N LEU A 61 25.37 -1.02 9.82
CA LEU A 61 25.21 -2.46 10.01
C LEU A 61 24.13 -3.05 9.11
N ALA A 62 22.98 -2.37 8.97
CA ALA A 62 21.91 -2.80 8.08
C ALA A 62 22.32 -2.80 6.60
N LEU A 63 23.17 -1.84 6.18
CA LEU A 63 23.70 -1.79 4.81
C LEU A 63 24.87 -2.76 4.57
N GLY A 64 25.35 -3.46 5.60
CA GLY A 64 26.45 -4.43 5.51
C GLY A 64 27.84 -3.82 5.69
N PHE A 65 27.94 -2.59 6.17
CA PHE A 65 29.22 -1.97 6.55
C PHE A 65 29.58 -2.36 7.98
N SER A 66 30.87 -2.62 8.22
CA SER A 66 31.40 -2.79 9.58
C SER A 66 31.45 -1.46 10.31
N VAL A 67 31.19 -1.47 11.61
CA VAL A 67 31.25 -0.29 12.48
C VAL A 67 32.46 -0.40 13.39
N GLU A 68 33.31 0.63 13.42
CA GLU A 68 34.39 0.76 14.39
C GLU A 68 33.88 1.57 15.59
N HIS A 69 33.95 0.99 16.78
CA HIS A 69 33.56 1.67 18.02
C HIS A 69 34.73 2.48 18.59
N ALA A 70 34.43 3.42 19.49
CA ALA A 70 35.43 4.24 20.17
C ALA A 70 36.49 3.42 20.94
N ASP A 71 36.15 2.19 21.34
CA ASP A 71 37.04 1.24 22.01
C ASP A 71 38.01 0.51 21.05
N GLY A 72 38.03 0.87 19.76
CA GLY A 72 38.86 0.25 18.72
C GLY A 72 38.39 -1.12 18.25
N ARG A 73 37.24 -1.60 18.75
CA ARG A 73 36.62 -2.87 18.30
C ARG A 73 35.82 -2.64 17.03
N VAL A 74 36.04 -3.51 16.04
CA VAL A 74 35.27 -3.52 14.79
C VAL A 74 34.17 -4.57 14.91
N THR A 75 32.91 -4.15 14.84
CA THR A 75 31.78 -5.08 14.75
C THR A 75 31.44 -5.33 13.28
N PRO A 76 31.62 -6.57 12.78
CA PRO A 76 31.13 -6.92 11.45
C PRO A 76 29.59 -6.95 11.44
N PRO A 77 28.95 -6.77 10.29
CA PRO A 77 27.50 -6.84 10.18
C PRO A 77 27.02 -8.23 10.61
N PRO A 78 26.22 -8.35 11.68
CA PRO A 78 25.81 -9.66 12.21
C PRO A 78 24.79 -10.36 11.31
N PHE A 79 24.05 -9.59 10.50
CA PHE A 79 22.95 -10.09 9.68
C PHE A 79 23.01 -9.53 8.26
N PRO A 80 22.73 -10.36 7.23
CA PRO A 80 22.70 -9.93 5.84
C PRO A 80 21.35 -9.29 5.50
N VAL A 81 21.06 -8.11 6.06
CA VAL A 81 19.75 -7.43 5.92
C VAL A 81 19.39 -7.13 4.46
N LEU A 82 20.35 -6.77 3.62
CA LEU A 82 20.13 -6.55 2.18
C LEU A 82 19.69 -7.82 1.47
N LEU A 83 20.23 -8.98 1.84
CA LEU A 83 19.82 -10.27 1.29
C LEU A 83 18.38 -10.59 1.71
N TRP A 84 18.02 -10.30 2.96
CA TRP A 84 16.65 -10.47 3.44
C TRP A 84 15.67 -9.57 2.69
N LEU A 85 16.03 -8.30 2.48
CA LEU A 85 15.23 -7.37 1.67
C LEU A 85 15.04 -7.91 0.25
N TRP A 86 16.11 -8.43 -0.37
CA TRP A 86 16.04 -9.00 -1.71
C TRP A 86 15.17 -10.26 -1.78
N ASN A 87 15.23 -11.11 -0.76
CA ASN A 87 14.34 -12.27 -0.64
C ASN A 87 12.88 -11.84 -0.51
N SER A 88 12.59 -10.83 0.31
CA SER A 88 11.24 -10.27 0.44
C SER A 88 10.71 -9.70 -0.88
N ILE A 89 11.53 -8.96 -1.63
CA ILE A 89 11.16 -8.42 -2.95
C ILE A 89 10.81 -9.55 -3.93
N LYS A 90 11.63 -10.60 -3.99
CA LYS A 90 11.38 -11.76 -4.86
C LYS A 90 10.07 -12.46 -4.50
N VAL A 91 9.89 -12.77 -3.22
CA VAL A 91 8.68 -13.47 -2.76
C VAL A 91 7.46 -12.62 -3.01
N ALA A 92 7.44 -11.36 -2.57
CA ALA A 92 6.31 -10.45 -2.77
C ALA A 92 6.01 -10.20 -4.24
N GLY A 93 7.03 -10.07 -5.09
CA GLY A 93 6.86 -9.87 -6.53
C GLY A 93 6.23 -11.08 -7.21
N ILE A 94 6.76 -12.29 -6.96
CA ILE A 94 6.23 -13.53 -7.56
C ILE A 94 4.81 -13.80 -7.05
N THR A 95 4.54 -13.59 -5.76
CA THR A 95 3.20 -13.80 -5.20
C THR A 95 2.20 -12.78 -5.74
N ALA A 96 2.57 -11.49 -5.86
CA ALA A 96 1.70 -10.49 -6.44
C ALA A 96 1.32 -10.82 -7.89
N ILE A 97 2.28 -11.27 -8.71
CA ILE A 97 2.01 -11.72 -10.09
C ILE A 97 1.04 -12.91 -10.07
N GLY A 98 1.29 -13.91 -9.23
CA GLY A 98 0.42 -15.08 -9.10
C GLY A 98 -1.00 -14.71 -8.67
N ILE A 99 -1.14 -13.84 -7.67
CA ILE A 99 -2.44 -13.36 -7.17
C ILE A 99 -3.18 -12.61 -8.28
N VAL A 100 -2.53 -11.70 -8.99
CA VAL A 100 -3.16 -10.95 -10.07
C VAL A 100 -3.57 -11.89 -11.20
N ALA A 101 -2.72 -12.81 -11.64
CA ALA A 101 -3.04 -13.75 -12.72
C ALA A 101 -4.25 -14.64 -12.37
N LEU A 102 -4.28 -15.19 -11.15
CA LEU A 102 -5.36 -16.06 -10.70
C LEU A 102 -6.66 -15.26 -10.47
N SER A 103 -6.59 -14.13 -9.77
CA SER A 103 -7.78 -13.30 -9.48
C SER A 103 -8.40 -12.73 -10.74
N THR A 104 -7.61 -12.26 -11.70
CA THR A 104 -8.14 -11.76 -12.98
C THR A 104 -8.79 -12.86 -13.81
N THR A 105 -8.20 -14.05 -13.86
CA THR A 105 -8.79 -15.20 -14.59
C THR A 105 -10.10 -15.65 -13.94
N CYS A 106 -10.13 -15.77 -12.60
CA CYS A 106 -11.37 -16.06 -11.86
C CYS A 106 -12.42 -14.98 -12.09
N ALA A 107 -12.07 -13.70 -11.96
CA ALA A 107 -12.98 -12.58 -12.17
C ALA A 107 -13.54 -12.57 -13.60
N TYR A 108 -12.74 -12.92 -14.61
CA TYR A 108 -13.22 -13.02 -15.99
C TYR A 108 -14.26 -14.12 -16.17
N ALA A 109 -14.06 -15.29 -15.56
CA ALA A 109 -15.04 -16.38 -15.59
C ALA A 109 -16.37 -15.93 -14.97
N PHE A 110 -16.35 -15.32 -13.78
CA PHE A 110 -17.55 -14.79 -13.11
C PHE A 110 -18.20 -13.60 -13.85
N ALA A 111 -17.41 -12.79 -14.56
CA ALA A 111 -17.95 -11.61 -15.25
C ALA A 111 -18.52 -11.94 -16.65
N ARG A 112 -18.04 -13.01 -17.30
CA ARG A 112 -18.31 -13.25 -18.73
C ARG A 112 -18.80 -14.66 -19.08
N MET A 113 -18.60 -15.66 -18.22
CA MET A 113 -19.06 -17.02 -18.47
C MET A 113 -20.30 -17.31 -17.61
N ARG A 114 -21.13 -18.27 -18.04
CA ARG A 114 -22.28 -18.75 -17.26
C ARG A 114 -22.03 -20.21 -16.90
N PHE A 115 -22.09 -20.53 -15.61
CA PHE A 115 -21.94 -21.91 -15.13
C PHE A 115 -22.89 -22.16 -13.94
N PRO A 116 -23.34 -23.41 -13.76
CA PRO A 116 -24.25 -23.76 -12.68
C PRO A 116 -23.60 -23.53 -11.30
N GLY A 117 -24.27 -22.80 -10.41
CA GLY A 117 -23.78 -22.42 -9.08
C GLY A 117 -23.34 -20.96 -8.92
N GLU A 118 -23.36 -20.16 -9.99
CA GLU A 118 -23.33 -18.69 -9.90
C GLU A 118 -24.75 -18.16 -9.60
N SER A 119 -24.87 -17.08 -8.83
CA SER A 119 -26.17 -16.46 -8.55
C SER A 119 -26.87 -16.10 -9.86
N ASP A 120 -28.14 -16.47 -9.96
CA ASP A 120 -28.93 -16.31 -11.18
C ASP A 120 -28.92 -14.82 -11.58
N PRO A 121 -28.68 -14.44 -12.85
CA PRO A 121 -28.65 -13.03 -13.25
C PRO A 121 -29.90 -12.24 -12.83
N ALA A 122 -31.06 -12.91 -12.72
CA ALA A 122 -32.30 -12.35 -12.21
C ALA A 122 -32.23 -11.90 -10.73
N GLU A 123 -31.40 -12.55 -9.90
CA GLU A 123 -31.16 -12.16 -8.51
C GLU A 123 -30.15 -10.99 -8.41
N ARG A 124 -29.20 -10.88 -9.36
CA ARG A 124 -28.29 -9.73 -9.46
C ARG A 124 -29.01 -8.45 -9.92
N ASP A 125 -29.93 -8.55 -10.87
CA ASP A 125 -30.73 -7.42 -11.35
C ASP A 125 -31.74 -6.92 -10.30
N ALA A 126 -32.17 -7.79 -9.37
CA ALA A 126 -33.02 -7.41 -8.24
C ALA A 126 -32.28 -6.62 -7.15
N ASP A 127 -30.96 -6.82 -7.00
CA ASP A 127 -30.11 -6.12 -6.02
C ASP A 127 -29.61 -4.75 -6.54
N PHE A 128 -29.52 -4.57 -7.87
CA PHE A 128 -29.08 -3.32 -8.52
C PHE A 128 -30.00 -2.89 -9.67
N PRO A 129 -31.21 -2.35 -9.36
CA PRO A 129 -32.22 -2.02 -10.36
C PRO A 129 -31.86 -0.87 -11.32
N ASP A 130 -30.88 -0.02 -10.95
CA ASP A 130 -30.53 1.21 -11.69
C ASP A 130 -29.27 1.08 -12.56
N VAL A 131 -28.63 -0.10 -12.63
CA VAL A 131 -27.48 -0.33 -13.51
C VAL A 131 -28.01 -0.81 -14.86
N PRO A 132 -28.01 0.02 -15.93
CA PRO A 132 -28.49 -0.43 -17.23
C PRO A 132 -27.57 -1.55 -17.70
N GLY A 133 -28.14 -2.77 -17.78
CA GLY A 133 -27.50 -3.97 -18.31
C GLY A 133 -26.87 -3.65 -19.66
N GLY A 134 -25.55 -3.44 -19.63
CA GLY A 134 -24.77 -3.12 -20.80
C GLY A 134 -24.96 -4.20 -21.84
N ALA A 135 -25.51 -3.78 -22.98
CA ALA A 135 -25.71 -4.58 -24.15
C ALA A 135 -24.49 -5.45 -24.51
N VAL A 136 -24.81 -6.56 -25.19
CA VAL A 136 -23.96 -7.41 -26.05
C VAL A 136 -23.56 -8.75 -25.42
N ALA A 137 -24.35 -9.80 -25.69
CA ALA A 137 -23.96 -10.89 -26.60
C ALA A 137 -25.01 -12.03 -26.63
N GLY A 138 -25.77 -12.07 -27.72
CA GLY A 138 -26.36 -13.24 -28.38
C GLY A 138 -26.92 -14.41 -27.55
N CYS A 139 -28.24 -14.53 -27.51
CA CYS A 139 -28.88 -15.83 -27.73
C CYS A 139 -30.29 -15.59 -28.31
N PRO A 140 -30.65 -16.20 -29.46
CA PRO A 140 -32.02 -16.15 -29.93
C PRO A 140 -32.87 -17.00 -28.99
N VAL A 141 -34.05 -16.47 -28.69
CA VAL A 141 -35.21 -17.14 -28.13
C VAL A 141 -35.25 -18.62 -28.52
N ARG A 142 -35.14 -19.53 -27.54
CA ARG A 142 -35.61 -20.90 -27.67
C ARG A 142 -36.84 -21.06 -26.80
N VAL A 143 -37.99 -20.71 -27.38
CA VAL A 143 -39.29 -21.20 -26.95
C VAL A 143 -39.70 -22.21 -28.01
N VAL A 144 -39.76 -23.48 -27.58
CA VAL A 144 -40.00 -24.73 -28.35
C VAL A 144 -38.80 -25.27 -29.13
#